data_AF-A0A926PFL7-F1
#
_entry.id   AF-A0A926PFL7-F1
#
_cell.length_a   1.000
_cell.length_b   1.000
_cell.length_c   1.000
_cell.angle_alpha   90.00
_cell.angle_beta   90.00
_cell.angle_gamma   90.00
#
_symmetry.space_group_name_H-M   'P 1'
#
loop_
_entity.id
_entity.type
_entity.pdbx_description
1 polymer ?
#
loop_
_entity_poly.entity_id
_entity_poly.type
_entity_poly.pdbx_seq_one_letter_code
_entity_poly.pdbx_strand_id
1 'polypeptide(L)'
;MRAKKSKFKLPSNAELVTIEQASMQLGRGFSRRSILRRIDADEWVEGIHWIDDRRVGSTKRMIKINLTAVMELRGIPAAYR
;
A
#
# COMPACT_ATOMS: atom_id res chain seq x y z
N MET A 1 -5.95 -26.26 -14.54
CA MET A 1 -6.56 -25.28 -13.60
C MET A 1 -5.85 -23.93 -13.79
N ARG A 2 -6.56 -22.89 -14.22
CA ARG A 2 -5.97 -21.59 -14.59
C ARG A 2 -5.89 -20.71 -13.35
N ALA A 3 -4.68 -20.45 -12.85
CA ALA A 3 -4.46 -19.51 -11.76
C ALA A 3 -5.03 -18.14 -12.16
N LYS A 4 -6.03 -17.65 -11.40
CA LYS A 4 -6.48 -16.24 -11.46
C LYS A 4 -5.31 -15.37 -11.00
N LYS A 5 -4.41 -15.01 -11.92
CA LYS A 5 -3.48 -13.90 -11.70
C LYS A 5 -4.34 -12.66 -11.55
N SER A 6 -4.46 -12.16 -10.32
CA SER A 6 -4.97 -10.83 -10.04
C SER A 6 -4.31 -9.86 -11.04
N LYS A 7 -5.10 -9.30 -11.95
CA LYS A 7 -4.66 -8.44 -13.06
C LYS A 7 -4.43 -6.99 -12.61
N PHE A 8 -4.16 -6.74 -11.33
CA PHE A 8 -3.73 -5.43 -10.90
C PHE A 8 -2.26 -5.27 -11.25
N LYS A 9 -2.00 -4.81 -12.47
CA LYS A 9 -0.70 -4.23 -12.82
C LYS A 9 -0.62 -2.90 -12.12
N LEU A 10 0.23 -2.81 -11.11
CA LEU A 10 0.66 -1.53 -10.57
C LEU A 10 1.17 -0.67 -11.74
N PRO A 11 0.87 0.63 -11.76
CA PRO A 11 1.38 1.52 -12.80
C PRO A 11 2.91 1.51 -12.76
N SER A 12 3.55 1.76 -13.92
CA SER A 12 5.01 1.63 -14.07
C SER A 12 5.82 2.59 -13.19
N ASN A 13 5.17 3.62 -12.64
CA ASN A 13 5.72 4.60 -11.71
C ASN A 13 5.38 4.30 -10.23
N ALA A 14 4.85 3.12 -9.92
CA ALA A 14 4.52 2.75 -8.54
C ALA A 14 5.80 2.59 -7.72
N GLU A 15 6.06 3.54 -6.82
CA GLU A 15 7.16 3.45 -5.88
C GLU A 15 6.77 2.55 -4.71
N LEU A 16 7.24 1.29 -4.75
CA LEU A 16 6.98 0.31 -3.72
C LEU A 16 8.05 0.35 -2.62
N VAL A 17 7.65 0.79 -1.43
CA VAL A 17 8.55 0.99 -0.29
C VAL A 17 8.09 0.20 0.93
N THR A 18 9.00 -0.05 1.88
CA THR A 18 8.61 -0.68 3.15
C THR A 18 7.72 0.25 3.97
N ILE A 19 7.02 -0.28 4.98
CA ILE A 19 6.23 0.56 5.91
C ILE A 19 7.10 1.61 6.60
N GLU A 20 8.35 1.28 6.91
CA GLU A 20 9.28 2.20 7.56
C GLU A 20 9.66 3.36 6.63
N GLN A 21 10.04 3.05 5.39
CA GLN A 21 10.30 4.05 4.36
C GLN A 21 9.06 4.91 4.08
N ALA A 22 7.88 4.30 3.95
CA ALA A 22 6.62 5.02 3.78
C ALA A 22 6.35 5.97 4.96
N SER A 23 6.60 5.54 6.19
CA SER A 23 6.44 6.37 7.39
C SER A 23 7.38 7.58 7.38
N MET A 24 8.62 7.41 6.90
CA MET A 24 9.58 8.50 6.78
C MET A 24 9.19 9.49 5.67
N GLN A 25 8.76 8.98 4.52
CA GLN A 25 8.43 9.80 3.35
C GLN A 25 7.08 10.52 3.47
N LEU A 26 6.05 9.87 4.01
CA LEU A 26 4.72 10.47 4.22
C LEU A 26 4.69 11.43 5.41
N GLY A 27 5.54 11.20 6.40
CA GLY A 27 5.72 12.05 7.57
C GLY A 27 4.59 11.94 8.60
N ARG A 28 4.24 13.08 9.21
CA ARG A 28 3.31 13.15 10.35
C ARG A 28 1.95 12.54 10.01
N GLY A 29 1.43 11.69 10.90
CA GLY A 29 0.15 10.99 10.71
C GLY A 29 0.24 9.62 10.01
N PHE A 30 1.44 9.21 9.61
CA PHE A 30 1.71 7.93 8.94
C PHE A 30 2.77 7.09 9.66
N SER A 31 2.70 7.02 10.99
CA SER A 31 3.52 6.05 11.74
C SER A 31 3.22 4.63 11.28
N ARG A 32 4.16 3.68 11.52
CA ARG A 32 3.95 2.25 11.25
C ARG A 32 2.60 1.74 11.74
N ARG A 33 2.24 2.04 13.00
CA ARG A 33 0.95 1.66 13.59
C ARG A 33 -0.22 2.27 12.83
N SER A 34 -0.11 3.54 12.43
CA SER A 34 -1.16 4.22 11.69
C SER A 34 -1.33 3.70 10.28
N ILE A 35 -0.25 3.32 9.60
CA ILE A 35 -0.30 2.68 8.28
C ILE A 35 -1.00 1.33 8.38
N LEU A 36 -0.57 0.48 9.32
CA LEU A 36 -1.19 -0.83 9.54
C LEU A 36 -2.68 -0.69 9.88
N ARG A 37 -3.06 0.26 10.75
CA ARG A 37 -4.47 0.54 11.06
C ARG A 37 -5.30 0.84 9.80
N ARG A 38 -4.76 1.60 8.84
CA ARG A 38 -5.46 1.95 7.59
C ARG A 38 -5.60 0.76 6.65
N ILE A 39 -4.60 -0.12 6.63
CA ILE A 39 -4.67 -1.39 5.90
C ILE A 39 -5.72 -2.30 6.54
N ASP A 40 -5.66 -2.49 7.86
CA ASP A 40 -6.55 -3.39 8.59
C ASP A 40 -8.01 -2.88 8.62
N ALA A 41 -8.22 -1.57 8.47
CA ALA A 41 -9.54 -0.95 8.37
C ALA A 41 -10.05 -0.86 6.92
N ASP A 42 -9.37 -1.49 5.95
CA ASP A 42 -9.67 -1.43 4.51
C ASP A 42 -9.73 0.00 3.93
N GLU A 43 -9.17 1.01 4.62
CA GLU A 43 -9.02 2.37 4.09
C GLU A 43 -8.05 2.38 2.89
N TRP A 44 -7.09 1.45 2.87
CA TRP A 44 -6.08 1.26 1.82
C TRP A 44 -6.29 -0.08 1.10
N VAL A 45 -6.60 -0.01 -0.18
CA VAL A 45 -6.90 -1.17 -1.03
C VAL A 45 -5.62 -1.92 -1.44
N GLU A 46 -5.59 -3.25 -1.24
CA GLU A 46 -4.52 -4.14 -1.72
C GLU A 46 -4.47 -4.17 -3.25
N GLY A 47 -3.25 -4.15 -3.82
CA GLY A 47 -3.03 -4.04 -5.27
C GLY A 47 -3.09 -2.61 -5.80
N ILE A 48 -3.51 -1.63 -4.99
CA ILE A 48 -3.53 -0.21 -5.32
C ILE A 48 -2.58 0.57 -4.41
N HIS A 49 -2.89 0.62 -3.11
CA HIS A 49 -2.14 1.39 -2.11
C HIS A 49 -1.04 0.59 -1.44
N TRP A 50 -1.17 -0.74 -1.41
CA TRP A 50 -0.18 -1.64 -0.82
C TRP A 50 -0.27 -3.02 -1.46
N ILE A 51 0.76 -3.85 -1.29
CA ILE A 51 0.78 -5.25 -1.71
C ILE A 51 1.40 -6.13 -0.63
N ASP A 52 0.99 -7.39 -0.56
CA ASP A 52 1.73 -8.42 0.19
C ASP A 52 2.80 -9.07 -0.72
N ASP A 53 4.06 -8.66 -0.54
CA ASP A 53 5.24 -9.16 -1.25
C ASP A 53 5.86 -10.41 -0.57
N ARG A 54 5.04 -11.19 0.13
CA ARG A 54 5.51 -12.43 0.75
C ARG A 54 6.07 -13.38 -0.31
N ARG A 55 7.16 -14.09 0.04
CA ARG A 55 7.62 -15.23 -0.75
C ARG A 55 6.54 -16.31 -0.77
N VAL A 56 6.41 -17.01 -1.90
CA VAL A 56 5.47 -18.13 -2.05
C VAL A 56 5.73 -19.15 -0.93
N GLY A 57 4.71 -19.47 -0.14
CA GLY A 57 4.80 -20.39 1.00
C GLY A 57 5.22 -19.77 2.34
N SER A 58 5.55 -18.47 2.39
CA SER A 58 5.86 -17.79 3.65
C SER A 58 4.58 -17.41 4.41
N THR A 59 4.57 -17.68 5.73
CA THR A 59 3.54 -17.21 6.66
C THR A 59 3.78 -15.77 7.12
N LYS A 60 5.01 -15.25 6.97
CA LYS A 60 5.34 -13.85 7.29
C LYS A 60 4.88 -12.95 6.15
N ARG A 61 3.93 -12.05 6.45
CA ARG A 61 3.49 -10.96 5.55
C ARG A 61 4.66 -10.00 5.30
N MET A 62 4.85 -9.62 4.04
CA MET A 62 5.86 -8.63 3.65
C MET A 62 5.17 -7.49 2.92
N ILE A 63 4.65 -6.54 3.69
CA ILE A 63 3.87 -5.42 3.15
C ILE A 63 4.79 -4.41 2.49
N LYS A 64 4.50 -4.08 1.23
CA LYS A 64 5.04 -2.92 0.52
C LYS A 64 3.94 -1.91 0.26
N ILE A 65 4.24 -0.63 0.49
CA ILE A 65 3.32 0.49 0.26
C ILE A 65 3.62 1.08 -1.11
N ASN A 66 2.59 1.29 -1.92
CA ASN A 66 2.66 2.08 -3.13
C ASN A 66 2.57 3.57 -2.77
N LEU A 67 3.72 4.21 -2.63
CA LEU A 67 3.81 5.58 -2.15
C LEU A 67 3.09 6.55 -3.10
N THR A 68 3.24 6.35 -4.41
CA THR A 68 2.61 7.15 -5.46
C THR A 68 1.09 7.20 -5.27
N ALA A 69 0.44 6.04 -5.15
CA ALA A 69 -1.01 5.97 -4.96
C ALA A 69 -1.46 6.59 -3.62
N VAL A 70 -0.69 6.42 -2.55
CA VAL A 70 -1.00 7.03 -1.25
C VAL A 70 -0.86 8.56 -1.29
N MET A 71 0.13 9.08 -2.03
CA MET A 71 0.30 10.53 -2.21
C MET A 71 -0.79 11.13 -3.09
N GLU A 72 -1.20 10.44 -4.17
CA GLU A 72 -2.35 10.82 -4.99
C GLU A 72 -3.63 10.88 -4.15
N LEU A 73 -3.86 9.90 -3.28
CA LEU A 73 -5.00 9.89 -2.37
C LEU A 73 -5.01 11.10 -1.41
N ARG A 74 -3.84 11.57 -0.99
CA ARG A 74 -3.71 12.81 -0.18
C ARG A 74 -3.91 14.08 -1.02
N GLY A 75 -3.55 14.03 -2.29
CA GLY A 75 -3.70 15.14 -3.23
C GLY A 75 -5.17 15.48 -3.53
N ILE A 76 -6.09 14.54 -3.29
CA ILE A 76 -7.53 14.77 -3.34
C ILE A 76 -7.93 15.53 -2.06
N PRO A 77 -8.39 16.79 -2.14
CA PRO A 77 -8.86 17.52 -0.97
C PRO A 77 -9.99 16.76 -0.31
N ALA A 78 -9.98 16.67 1.02
CA ALA A 78 -10.99 15.97 1.82
C ALA A 78 -12.45 16.42 1.54
N ALA A 79 -12.64 17.58 0.90
CA ALA A 79 -13.93 18.09 0.46
C ALA A 79 -14.55 17.34 -0.74
N TYR A 80 -13.81 16.46 -1.42
CA TYR A 80 -14.27 15.71 -2.59
C TYR A 80 -14.47 14.20 -2.33
N ARG A 81 -14.43 13.79 -1.06
CA ARG A 81 -14.57 12.38 -0.65
C ARG A 81 -15.96 12.06 -0.13
#